data_AF-A0A8J5G987-F1
#
_entry.id   AF-A0A8J5G987-F1
#
_cell.length_a   1.000
_cell.length_b   1.000
_cell.length_c   1.000
_cell.angle_alpha   90.00
_cell.angle_beta   90.00
_cell.angle_gamma   90.00
#
_symmetry.space_group_name_H-M   'P 1'
#
loop_
_entity.id
_entity.type
_entity.pdbx_description
1 polymer ?
#
loop_
_entity_poly.entity_id
_entity_poly.type
_entity_poly.pdbx_seq_one_letter_code
_entity_poly.pdbx_strand_id
1 'polypeptide(L)'
;MLKIHHKWQGRAVLVQIANPARAQGKDLKEIQEESCQRINRTFGHEGYSPVVLIERSMAAVEKMAYYSIAEYVVVTAVRDGMTLTPYEYIVYRLGIFDSADSEAKSPAKSMLVVSEFIGCSPSLSGAIRINPWNIETTGEALNEAISLSDAEKQLRHEKHYRYVSTHNVVYWSKSFMQDLERTCMDLFRRNCWGSGLGFGFRVVAVDPNFRKLHADGIVSAYTKAKSRAILLDYDGTLVPQISINKFIGSFFMHLKIAIKSQF
;
A
#
# COMPACT_ATOMS: atom_id res chain seq x y z
N MET A 1 -9.09 -22.26 0.60
CA MET A 1 -8.26 -22.93 1.62
C MET A 1 -8.90 -24.22 2.15
N LEU A 2 -9.90 -24.21 3.06
CA LEU A 2 -10.43 -25.44 3.69
C LEU A 2 -11.02 -26.49 2.72
N LYS A 3 -11.53 -26.05 1.56
CA LYS A 3 -11.99 -26.95 0.47
C LYS A 3 -10.85 -27.66 -0.27
N ILE A 4 -9.67 -27.06 -0.32
CA ILE A 4 -8.53 -27.55 -1.12
C ILE A 4 -7.55 -28.30 -0.21
N HIS A 5 -7.28 -27.75 0.98
CA HIS A 5 -6.33 -28.27 1.95
C HIS A 5 -7.06 -28.89 3.14
N HIS A 6 -7.61 -30.09 2.95
CA HIS A 6 -8.41 -30.79 3.96
C HIS A 6 -7.69 -31.01 5.29
N LYS A 7 -6.34 -31.07 5.24
CA LYS A 7 -5.49 -31.19 6.43
C LYS A 7 -5.82 -30.12 7.49
N TRP A 8 -6.30 -28.94 7.10
CA TRP A 8 -6.57 -27.85 8.05
C TRP A 8 -7.99 -27.85 8.64
N GLN A 9 -8.90 -28.71 8.17
CA GLN A 9 -10.22 -28.85 8.77
C GLN A 9 -10.07 -29.41 10.20
N GLY A 10 -10.75 -28.79 11.16
CA GLY A 10 -10.60 -29.11 12.59
C GLY A 10 -9.34 -28.52 13.26
N ARG A 11 -8.47 -27.83 12.51
CA ARG A 11 -7.19 -27.30 13.03
C ARG A 11 -7.02 -25.80 12.84
N ALA A 12 -7.49 -25.24 11.72
CA ALA A 12 -7.40 -23.83 11.45
C ALA A 12 -8.67 -23.10 11.88
N VAL A 13 -8.52 -21.94 12.54
CA VAL A 13 -9.62 -21.06 12.93
C VAL A 13 -9.31 -19.65 12.45
N LEU A 14 -10.28 -19.02 11.77
CA LEU A 14 -10.23 -17.61 11.42
C LEU A 14 -10.99 -16.80 12.48
N VAL A 15 -10.28 -15.95 13.20
CA VAL A 15 -10.90 -14.98 14.11
C VAL A 15 -11.07 -13.65 13.37
N GLN A 16 -12.32 -13.25 13.15
CA GLN A 16 -12.66 -11.99 12.49
C GLN A 16 -13.25 -11.02 13.50
N ILE A 17 -12.49 -9.97 13.83
CA ILE A 17 -12.95 -8.90 14.70
C ILE A 17 -13.60 -7.81 13.83
N ALA A 18 -14.93 -7.78 13.82
CA ALA A 18 -15.71 -6.82 13.04
C ALA A 18 -16.00 -5.58 13.89
N ASN A 19 -15.30 -4.47 13.59
CA ASN A 19 -15.69 -3.19 14.17
C ASN A 19 -17.03 -2.74 13.57
N PRO A 20 -17.92 -2.13 14.36
CA PRO A 20 -19.18 -1.62 13.85
C PRO A 20 -18.94 -0.65 12.68
N ALA A 21 -19.67 -0.85 11.58
CA ALA A 21 -19.54 -0.05 10.38
C ALA A 21 -19.74 1.44 10.68
N ARG A 22 -18.85 2.30 10.15
CA ARG A 22 -18.96 3.76 10.26
C ARG A 22 -19.99 4.37 9.30
N ALA A 23 -20.42 3.60 8.31
CA ALA A 23 -21.40 4.00 7.30
C ALA A 23 -22.64 3.09 7.36
N GLN A 24 -23.80 3.66 7.03
CA GLN A 24 -25.08 2.95 7.00
C GLN A 24 -25.17 2.06 5.75
N GLY A 25 -24.72 0.81 5.89
CA GLY A 25 -25.06 -0.28 4.96
C GLY A 25 -25.44 -1.49 5.79
N LYS A 26 -26.75 -1.76 5.93
CA LYS A 26 -27.23 -2.93 6.67
C LYS A 26 -26.74 -4.24 6.03
N ASP A 27 -26.65 -4.24 4.70
CA ASP A 27 -26.35 -5.41 3.88
C ASP A 27 -24.96 -6.03 4.16
N LEU A 28 -23.96 -5.23 4.52
CA LEU A 28 -22.59 -5.72 4.74
C LEU A 28 -22.47 -6.64 5.96
N LYS A 29 -23.19 -6.32 7.04
CA LYS A 29 -23.18 -7.14 8.25
C LYS A 29 -23.90 -8.46 8.00
N GLU A 30 -25.09 -8.39 7.39
CA GLU A 30 -25.89 -9.57 7.06
C GLU A 30 -25.12 -10.53 6.14
N ILE A 31 -24.46 -10.00 5.09
CA ILE A 31 -23.63 -10.82 4.18
C ILE A 31 -22.45 -11.46 4.92
N GLN A 32 -21.83 -10.75 5.87
CA GLN A 32 -20.72 -11.26 6.67
C GLN A 32 -21.18 -12.38 7.60
N GLU A 33 -22.26 -12.16 8.35
CA GLU A 33 -22.86 -13.15 9.23
C GLU A 33 -23.29 -14.41 8.45
N GLU A 34 -24.01 -14.25 7.34
CA GLU A 34 -24.44 -15.36 6.49
C GLU A 34 -23.24 -16.15 5.96
N SER A 35 -22.19 -15.46 5.51
CA SER A 35 -20.97 -16.11 5.02
C SER A 35 -20.26 -16.90 6.12
N CYS A 36 -20.13 -16.33 7.32
CA CYS A 36 -19.56 -17.02 8.48
C CYS A 36 -20.39 -18.25 8.85
N GLN A 37 -21.72 -18.12 8.94
CA GLN A 37 -22.62 -19.22 9.25
C GLN A 37 -22.56 -20.34 8.21
N ARG A 38 -22.53 -19.98 6.91
CA ARG A 38 -22.40 -20.96 5.82
C ARG A 38 -21.09 -21.73 5.91
N ILE A 39 -19.96 -21.07 6.19
CA ILE A 39 -18.66 -21.73 6.35
C ILE A 39 -18.68 -22.65 7.58
N ASN A 40 -19.17 -22.16 8.72
CA ASN A 40 -19.25 -22.94 9.95
C ASN A 40 -20.18 -24.16 9.81
N ARG A 41 -21.31 -24.03 9.10
CA ARG A 41 -22.18 -25.18 8.80
C ARG A 41 -21.51 -26.21 7.90
N THR A 42 -20.67 -25.76 6.97
CA THR A 42 -20.04 -26.65 5.97
C THR A 42 -18.83 -27.39 6.55
N PHE A 43 -18.01 -26.74 7.39
CA PHE A 43 -16.73 -27.29 7.87
C PHE A 43 -16.63 -27.43 9.40
N GLY A 44 -17.59 -26.88 10.14
CA GLY A 44 -17.64 -26.98 11.59
C GLY A 44 -18.23 -28.31 12.07
N HIS A 45 -17.96 -28.63 13.32
CA HIS A 45 -18.53 -29.76 14.05
C HIS A 45 -18.57 -29.42 15.55
N GLU A 46 -19.09 -30.31 16.37
CA GLU A 46 -19.16 -30.10 17.82
C GLU A 46 -17.77 -29.75 18.39
N GLY A 47 -17.67 -28.59 19.06
CA GLY A 47 -16.42 -28.08 19.62
C GLY A 47 -15.48 -27.36 18.64
N TYR A 48 -15.80 -27.28 17.33
CA TYR A 48 -14.97 -26.61 16.34
C TYR A 48 -15.77 -25.71 15.38
N SER A 49 -15.48 -24.41 15.44
CA SER A 49 -15.99 -23.40 14.52
C SER A 49 -14.85 -22.82 13.68
N PRO A 50 -14.79 -23.09 12.37
CA PRO A 50 -13.74 -22.58 11.49
C PRO A 50 -13.63 -21.06 11.44
N VAL A 51 -14.74 -20.35 11.68
CA VAL A 51 -14.79 -18.89 11.71
C VAL A 51 -15.43 -18.42 13.02
N VAL A 52 -14.70 -17.60 13.78
CA VAL A 52 -15.17 -16.93 14.99
C VAL A 52 -15.34 -15.46 14.67
N LEU A 53 -16.60 -15.01 14.56
CA LEU A 53 -16.95 -13.62 14.32
C LEU A 53 -17.16 -12.90 15.65
N ILE A 54 -16.43 -11.80 15.87
CA ILE A 54 -16.53 -10.96 17.08
C ILE A 54 -17.05 -9.58 16.67
N GLU A 55 -18.30 -9.29 17.00
CA GLU A 55 -19.02 -8.08 16.59
C GLU A 55 -19.14 -7.05 17.70
N ARG A 56 -18.00 -6.72 18.30
CA ARG A 56 -17.93 -5.69 19.34
C ARG A 56 -16.65 -4.91 19.22
N SER A 57 -16.68 -3.69 19.76
CA SER A 57 -15.44 -2.98 20.01
C SER A 57 -14.57 -3.81 20.96
N MET A 58 -13.28 -3.84 20.66
CA MET A 58 -12.29 -4.63 21.40
C MET A 58 -11.20 -3.71 21.94
N ALA A 59 -10.91 -3.85 23.23
CA ALA A 59 -9.84 -3.10 23.88
C ALA A 59 -8.47 -3.48 23.27
N ALA A 60 -7.49 -2.58 23.37
CA ALA A 60 -6.15 -2.83 22.84
C ALA A 60 -5.50 -4.09 23.44
N VAL A 61 -5.71 -4.33 24.74
CA VAL A 61 -5.19 -5.51 25.46
C VAL A 61 -5.79 -6.81 24.93
N GLU A 62 -7.09 -6.83 24.63
CA GLU A 62 -7.74 -8.00 24.03
C GLU A 62 -7.23 -8.27 22.61
N LYS A 63 -7.06 -7.21 21.79
CA LYS A 63 -6.46 -7.35 20.45
C LYS A 63 -5.04 -7.89 20.52
N MET A 64 -4.24 -7.39 21.47
CA MET A 64 -2.89 -7.89 21.72
C MET A 64 -2.91 -9.39 22.06
N ALA A 65 -3.87 -9.86 22.87
CA ALA A 65 -4.00 -11.28 23.20
C ALA A 65 -4.32 -12.14 21.97
N TYR A 66 -5.21 -11.70 21.07
CA TYR A 66 -5.44 -12.43 19.81
C TYR A 66 -4.22 -12.42 18.90
N TYR A 67 -3.56 -11.28 18.78
CA TYR A 67 -2.39 -11.14 17.93
C TYR A 67 -1.18 -11.90 18.45
N SER A 68 -1.00 -12.05 19.76
CA SER A 68 0.13 -12.79 20.33
C SER A 68 0.06 -14.30 20.04
N ILE A 69 -1.15 -14.85 19.93
CA ILE A 69 -1.39 -16.28 19.66
C ILE A 69 -1.66 -16.59 18.17
N ALA A 70 -1.95 -15.58 17.35
CA ALA A 70 -2.26 -15.78 15.94
C ALA A 70 -1.02 -16.28 15.16
N GLU A 71 -1.20 -17.30 14.32
CA GLU A 71 -0.13 -17.80 13.43
C GLU A 71 0.24 -16.77 12.36
N TYR A 72 -0.76 -16.12 11.78
CA TYR A 72 -0.61 -15.06 10.80
C TYR A 72 -1.79 -14.09 10.85
N VAL A 73 -1.61 -12.91 10.29
CA VAL A 73 -2.69 -11.95 10.02
C VAL A 73 -2.91 -11.84 8.52
N VAL A 74 -4.18 -11.82 8.13
CA VAL A 74 -4.61 -11.61 6.74
C VAL A 74 -5.31 -10.27 6.60
N VAL A 75 -4.89 -9.47 5.61
CA VAL A 75 -5.54 -8.20 5.26
C VAL A 75 -5.88 -8.21 3.77
N THR A 76 -7.15 -8.46 3.46
CA THR A 76 -7.67 -8.63 2.09
C THR A 76 -8.43 -7.41 1.59
N ALA A 77 -8.12 -6.21 2.08
CA ALA A 77 -8.80 -5.00 1.64
C ALA A 77 -8.62 -4.77 0.13
N VAL A 78 -9.72 -4.46 -0.55
CA VAL A 78 -9.75 -4.18 -2.00
C VAL A 78 -9.04 -2.86 -2.31
N ARG A 79 -9.13 -1.89 -1.41
CA ARG A 79 -8.45 -0.61 -1.50
C ARG A 79 -8.32 -0.03 -0.10
N ASP A 80 -7.10 0.25 0.33
CA ASP A 80 -6.84 0.94 1.59
C ASP A 80 -5.61 1.83 1.44
N GLY A 81 -5.75 3.09 1.84
CA GLY A 81 -4.63 4.04 1.81
C GLY A 81 -3.53 3.63 2.78
N MET A 82 -3.88 3.29 4.02
CA MET A 82 -2.94 2.81 5.02
C MET A 82 -3.69 2.06 6.12
N THR A 83 -3.26 0.83 6.39
CA THR A 83 -3.77 0.02 7.48
C THR A 83 -2.66 -0.23 8.50
N LEU A 84 -2.96 0.02 9.77
CA LEU A 84 -2.02 -0.17 10.87
C LEU A 84 -1.99 -1.63 11.36
N THR A 85 -2.99 -2.43 11.01
CA THR A 85 -3.15 -3.80 11.52
C THR A 85 -1.90 -4.68 11.34
N PRO A 86 -1.23 -4.70 10.17
CA PRO A 86 0.01 -5.48 10.03
C PRO A 86 1.14 -4.96 10.93
N TYR A 87 1.28 -3.64 11.08
CA TYR A 87 2.31 -3.02 11.92
C TYR A 87 2.09 -3.33 13.41
N GLU A 88 0.86 -3.16 13.88
CA GLU A 88 0.45 -3.48 15.25
C GLU A 88 0.71 -4.95 15.57
N TYR A 89 0.30 -5.86 14.67
CA TYR A 89 0.53 -7.29 14.83
C TYR A 89 2.03 -7.64 14.96
N ILE A 90 2.90 -7.08 14.11
CA ILE A 90 4.35 -7.28 14.21
C ILE A 90 4.84 -6.86 15.60
N VAL A 91 4.41 -5.70 16.10
CA VAL A 91 4.83 -5.21 17.44
C VAL A 91 4.31 -6.12 18.55
N TYR A 92 3.05 -6.56 18.48
CA TYR A 92 2.48 -7.45 19.50
C TYR A 92 3.15 -8.83 19.56
N ARG A 93 3.69 -9.33 18.45
CA ARG A 93 4.43 -10.60 18.41
C ARG A 93 5.79 -10.57 19.11
N LEU A 94 6.33 -9.39 19.45
CA LEU A 94 7.56 -9.26 20.24
C LEU A 94 7.39 -9.67 21.71
N GLY A 95 6.15 -9.63 22.22
CA GLY A 95 5.84 -9.85 23.63
C GLY A 95 6.23 -8.67 24.55
N ILE A 96 5.96 -8.82 25.85
CA ILE A 96 6.25 -7.80 26.87
C ILE A 96 7.78 -7.70 27.08
N PHE A 97 8.32 -6.48 27.15
CA PHE A 97 9.76 -6.19 27.26
C PHE A 97 10.30 -6.16 28.71
N ASP A 98 9.44 -6.44 29.71
CA ASP A 98 9.65 -5.94 31.07
C ASP A 98 10.06 -6.98 32.13
N SER A 99 10.49 -8.18 31.73
CA SER A 99 11.07 -9.15 32.67
C SER A 99 12.57 -9.30 32.42
N ALA A 100 13.36 -8.71 33.32
CA ALA A 100 14.82 -8.76 33.39
C ALA A 100 15.41 -10.19 33.44
N ASP A 101 14.57 -11.22 33.66
CA ASP A 101 14.93 -12.64 33.71
C ASP A 101 14.62 -13.38 32.40
N SER A 102 15.07 -12.88 31.25
CA SER A 102 14.77 -13.47 29.93
C SER A 102 15.90 -14.38 29.40
N GLU A 103 16.21 -15.47 30.10
CA GLU A 103 17.22 -16.45 29.64
C GLU A 103 16.67 -17.48 28.62
N ALA A 104 15.37 -17.45 28.31
CA ALA A 104 14.76 -18.34 27.32
C ALA A 104 13.60 -17.68 26.56
N LYS A 105 13.82 -16.49 25.96
CA LYS A 105 12.79 -15.89 25.09
C LYS A 105 12.90 -16.52 23.70
N SER A 106 11.94 -17.37 23.34
CA SER A 106 11.84 -17.87 21.96
C SER A 106 11.80 -16.68 20.98
N PRO A 107 12.46 -16.79 19.82
CA PRO A 107 12.49 -15.70 18.86
C PRO A 107 11.07 -15.32 18.43
N ALA A 108 10.84 -14.01 18.28
CA ALA A 108 9.57 -13.52 17.80
C ALA A 108 9.35 -13.95 16.34
N LYS A 109 8.13 -14.36 16.05
CA LYS A 109 7.71 -14.89 14.75
C LYS A 109 6.49 -14.11 14.30
N SER A 110 6.38 -13.80 13.02
CA SER A 110 5.15 -13.21 12.48
C SER A 110 5.05 -13.49 11.00
N MET A 111 3.83 -13.82 10.56
CA MET A 111 3.52 -13.98 9.15
C MET A 111 2.31 -13.12 8.79
N LEU A 112 2.37 -12.55 7.59
CA LEU A 112 1.42 -11.59 7.03
C LEU A 112 0.99 -12.03 5.64
N VAL A 113 -0.31 -12.08 5.41
CA VAL A 113 -0.91 -12.20 4.08
C VAL A 113 -1.60 -10.88 3.79
N VAL A 114 -1.13 -10.13 2.80
CA VAL A 114 -1.59 -8.75 2.56
C VAL A 114 -2.01 -8.55 1.12
N SER A 115 -3.09 -7.82 0.92
CA SER A 115 -3.52 -7.37 -0.40
C SER A 115 -2.44 -6.51 -1.06
N GLU A 116 -2.26 -6.64 -2.37
CA GLU A 116 -1.38 -5.75 -3.15
C GLU A 116 -1.90 -4.31 -3.22
N PHE A 117 -3.18 -4.09 -2.92
CA PHE A 117 -3.87 -2.80 -3.02
C PHE A 117 -3.93 -2.00 -1.72
N ILE A 118 -3.15 -2.38 -0.70
CA ILE A 118 -3.04 -1.63 0.56
C ILE A 118 -1.71 -0.89 0.63
N GLY A 119 -1.73 0.34 1.16
CA GLY A 119 -0.53 1.18 1.18
C GLY A 119 0.66 0.64 1.98
N CYS A 120 0.44 -0.28 2.92
CA CYS A 120 1.54 -0.92 3.68
C CYS A 120 2.21 -2.09 2.93
N SER A 121 1.62 -2.57 1.82
CA SER A 121 2.11 -3.73 1.08
C SER A 121 3.53 -3.55 0.52
N PRO A 122 3.90 -2.40 -0.07
CA PRO A 122 5.26 -2.17 -0.56
C PRO A 122 6.31 -2.19 0.57
N SER A 123 5.95 -1.64 1.73
CA SER A 123 6.81 -1.53 2.91
C SER A 123 7.15 -2.87 3.56
N LEU A 124 6.17 -3.78 3.64
CA LEU A 124 6.29 -5.04 4.37
C LEU A 124 6.77 -6.19 3.47
N SER A 125 7.98 -6.04 2.93
CA SER A 125 8.56 -6.93 1.90
C SER A 125 8.74 -8.41 2.26
N GLY A 126 8.50 -8.83 3.51
CA GLY A 126 8.43 -10.24 3.90
C GLY A 126 7.01 -10.83 3.92
N ALA A 127 5.98 -10.06 3.55
CA ALA A 127 4.60 -10.50 3.53
C ALA A 127 4.27 -11.26 2.23
N ILE A 128 3.36 -12.23 2.32
CA ILE A 128 2.78 -12.87 1.13
C ILE A 128 1.76 -11.90 0.55
N ARG A 129 1.99 -11.46 -0.69
CA ARG A 129 1.09 -10.53 -1.38
C ARG A 129 0.04 -11.29 -2.16
N ILE A 130 -1.21 -10.85 -2.05
CA ILE A 130 -2.35 -11.46 -2.74
C ILE A 130 -3.15 -10.41 -3.49
N ASN A 131 -3.81 -10.83 -4.56
CA ASN A 131 -4.92 -10.09 -5.13
C ASN A 131 -6.22 -10.61 -4.48
N PRO A 132 -6.97 -9.78 -3.71
CA PRO A 132 -8.16 -10.22 -2.98
C PRO A 132 -9.30 -10.69 -3.90
N TRP A 133 -9.27 -10.35 -5.19
CA TRP A 133 -10.23 -10.83 -6.18
C TRP A 133 -9.94 -12.26 -6.64
N ASN A 134 -8.72 -12.76 -6.44
CA ASN A 134 -8.35 -14.13 -6.76
C ASN A 134 -8.46 -15.01 -5.51
N ILE A 135 -9.60 -15.67 -5.38
CA ILE A 135 -9.96 -16.52 -4.23
C ILE A 135 -9.05 -17.76 -4.16
N GLU A 136 -8.64 -18.30 -5.30
CA GLU A 136 -7.80 -19.50 -5.37
C GLU A 136 -6.39 -19.19 -4.85
N THR A 137 -5.73 -18.16 -5.39
CA THR A 137 -4.40 -17.75 -4.93
C THR A 137 -4.42 -17.26 -3.49
N THR A 138 -5.50 -16.61 -3.06
CA THR A 138 -5.67 -16.25 -1.64
C THR A 138 -5.75 -17.52 -0.78
N GLY A 139 -6.49 -18.53 -1.24
CA GLY A 139 -6.58 -19.83 -0.57
C GLY A 139 -5.23 -20.54 -0.41
N GLU A 140 -4.39 -20.50 -1.44
CA GLU A 140 -3.03 -21.04 -1.41
C GLU A 140 -2.10 -20.22 -0.51
N ALA A 141 -2.15 -18.90 -0.58
CA ALA A 141 -1.38 -18.01 0.28
C ALA A 141 -1.66 -18.23 1.78
N LEU A 142 -2.93 -18.46 2.15
CA LEU A 142 -3.30 -18.81 3.52
C LEU A 142 -2.70 -20.17 3.94
N ASN A 143 -2.69 -21.16 3.04
CA ASN A 143 -2.07 -22.46 3.29
C ASN A 143 -0.54 -22.36 3.39
N GLU A 144 0.11 -21.55 2.55
CA GLU A 144 1.53 -21.25 2.65
C GLU A 144 1.85 -20.60 4.00
N ALA A 145 1.15 -19.51 4.35
CA ALA A 145 1.41 -18.73 5.56
C ALA A 145 1.38 -19.58 6.85
N ILE A 146 0.41 -20.50 6.97
CA ILE A 146 0.29 -21.39 8.12
C ILE A 146 1.31 -22.55 8.08
N SER A 147 1.73 -22.98 6.89
CA SER A 147 2.66 -24.11 6.71
C SER A 147 4.14 -23.73 6.78
N LEU A 148 4.48 -22.44 6.72
CA LEU A 148 5.87 -21.97 6.79
C LEU A 148 6.57 -22.43 8.06
N SER A 149 7.86 -22.73 7.92
CA SER A 149 8.70 -23.11 9.05
C SER A 149 8.87 -21.95 10.03
N ASP A 150 9.10 -22.27 11.29
CA ASP A 150 9.35 -21.26 12.32
C ASP A 150 10.58 -20.39 12.01
N ALA A 151 11.61 -20.96 11.39
CA ALA A 151 12.80 -20.23 10.95
C ALA A 151 12.48 -19.17 9.89
N GLU A 152 11.63 -19.51 8.91
CA GLU A 152 11.19 -18.54 7.89
C GLU A 152 10.28 -17.46 8.49
N LYS A 153 9.39 -17.84 9.41
CA LYS A 153 8.54 -16.88 10.13
C LYS A 153 9.38 -15.92 10.97
N GLN A 154 10.47 -16.38 11.58
CA GLN A 154 11.42 -15.54 12.31
C GLN A 154 12.15 -14.58 11.35
N LEU A 155 12.71 -15.07 10.25
CA LEU A 155 13.41 -14.23 9.27
C LEU A 155 12.50 -13.11 8.72
N ARG A 156 11.26 -13.47 8.38
CA ARG A 156 10.25 -12.50 7.90
C ARG A 156 9.91 -11.49 9.00
N HIS A 157 9.72 -11.95 10.24
CA HIS A 157 9.49 -11.08 11.40
C HIS A 157 10.61 -10.07 11.61
N GLU A 158 11.87 -10.49 11.62
CA GLU A 158 13.02 -9.61 11.81
C GLU A 158 13.08 -8.51 10.72
N LYS A 159 12.80 -8.90 9.47
CA LYS A 159 12.73 -7.95 8.34
C LYS A 159 11.60 -6.93 8.54
N HIS A 160 10.42 -7.41 8.91
CA HIS A 160 9.25 -6.57 9.17
C HIS A 160 9.51 -5.62 10.34
N TYR A 161 9.97 -6.14 11.48
CA TYR A 161 10.22 -5.37 12.68
C TYR A 161 11.31 -4.29 12.48
N ARG A 162 12.37 -4.60 11.73
CA ARG A 162 13.38 -3.60 11.35
C ARG A 162 12.75 -2.41 10.60
N TYR A 163 11.81 -2.67 9.70
CA TYR A 163 11.08 -1.60 9.01
C TYR A 163 10.19 -0.82 9.98
N VAL A 164 9.36 -1.51 10.77
CA VAL A 164 8.39 -0.86 11.69
C VAL A 164 9.08 -0.02 12.76
N SER A 165 10.21 -0.48 13.30
CA SER A 165 10.95 0.23 14.34
C SER A 165 11.63 1.51 13.83
N THR A 166 12.01 1.55 12.55
CA THR A 166 12.69 2.70 11.92
C THR A 166 11.73 3.68 11.26
N HIS A 167 10.61 3.20 10.71
CA HIS A 167 9.61 3.99 9.98
C HIS A 167 8.37 4.24 10.85
N ASN A 168 8.59 4.82 12.02
CA ASN A 168 7.52 5.16 12.96
C ASN A 168 6.87 6.52 12.64
N VAL A 169 5.86 6.90 13.42
CA VAL A 169 5.12 8.16 13.24
C VAL A 169 6.01 9.41 13.33
N VAL A 170 7.09 9.35 14.13
CA VAL A 170 8.04 10.46 14.27
C VAL A 170 8.90 10.60 13.02
N TYR A 171 9.33 9.48 12.43
CA TYR A 171 10.02 9.49 11.14
C TYR A 171 9.11 10.07 10.06
N TRP A 172 7.88 9.57 9.94
CA TRP A 172 6.92 10.05 8.96
C TRP A 172 6.65 11.56 9.08
N SER A 173 6.41 12.06 10.29
CA SER A 173 6.12 13.48 10.51
C SER A 173 7.31 14.37 10.14
N LYS A 174 8.53 13.96 10.50
CA LYS A 174 9.76 14.68 10.12
C LYS A 174 9.98 14.69 8.61
N SER A 175 9.85 13.54 7.94
CA SER A 175 9.99 13.45 6.48
C SER A 175 8.96 14.32 5.78
N PHE A 176 7.70 14.27 6.21
CA PHE A 176 6.64 15.11 5.64
C PHE A 176 6.95 16.61 5.78
N MET A 177 7.38 17.05 6.98
CA MET A 177 7.74 18.45 7.21
C MET A 177 8.94 18.88 6.36
N GLN A 178 9.97 18.05 6.23
CA GLN A 178 11.12 18.33 5.39
C GLN A 178 10.74 18.46 3.91
N ASP A 179 9.89 17.57 3.40
CA ASP A 179 9.40 17.63 2.03
C ASP A 179 8.54 18.88 1.79
N LEU A 180 7.73 19.26 2.78
CA LEU A 180 6.93 20.48 2.74
C LEU A 180 7.80 21.74 2.72
N GLU A 181 8.79 21.83 3.61
CA GLU A 181 9.76 22.93 3.65
C GLU A 181 10.52 23.05 2.33
N ARG A 182 11.02 21.93 1.80
CA ARG A 182 11.69 21.87 0.50
C ARG A 182 10.79 22.36 -0.63
N THR A 183 9.54 21.91 -0.67
CA THR A 183 8.59 22.30 -1.70
C THR A 183 8.28 23.80 -1.63
N CYS A 184 8.11 24.34 -0.42
CA CYS A 184 7.91 25.78 -0.21
C CYS A 184 9.13 26.59 -0.65
N MET A 185 10.36 26.16 -0.32
CA MET A 185 11.58 26.81 -0.78
C MET A 185 11.71 26.79 -2.30
N ASP A 186 11.39 25.67 -2.94
CA ASP A 186 11.42 25.54 -4.39
C ASP A 186 10.34 26.39 -5.08
N LEU A 187 9.16 26.57 -4.45
CA LEU A 187 8.09 27.41 -4.99
C LEU A 187 8.53 28.86 -5.16
N PHE A 188 9.29 29.42 -4.22
CA PHE A 188 9.84 30.78 -4.34
C PHE A 188 10.85 30.95 -5.48
N ARG A 189 11.41 29.84 -5.97
CA ARG A 189 12.32 29.84 -7.12
C ARG A 189 11.61 29.58 -8.44
N ARG A 190 10.40 29.02 -8.43
CA ARG A 190 9.64 28.64 -9.64
C ARG A 190 8.90 29.84 -10.22
N ASN A 191 8.88 29.90 -11.54
CA ASN A 191 8.07 30.89 -12.25
C ASN A 191 6.62 30.40 -12.29
N CYS A 192 5.68 31.20 -11.77
CA CYS A 192 4.26 30.90 -11.84
C CYS A 192 3.67 31.50 -13.13
N TRP A 193 3.00 30.67 -13.93
CA TRP A 193 2.33 31.12 -15.16
C TRP A 193 0.82 30.94 -15.05
N GLY A 194 0.08 31.96 -15.45
CA GLY A 194 -1.35 31.85 -15.70
C GLY A 194 -1.61 31.15 -17.04
N SER A 195 -2.52 30.18 -17.05
CA SER A 195 -2.96 29.47 -18.25
C SER A 195 -4.49 29.35 -18.27
N GLY A 196 -5.11 29.57 -19.44
CA GLY A 196 -6.57 29.58 -19.60
C GLY A 196 -7.19 30.98 -19.53
N LEU A 197 -8.51 31.05 -19.72
CA LEU A 197 -9.33 32.27 -19.70
C LEU A 197 -10.56 32.05 -18.80
N GLY A 198 -11.03 33.09 -18.12
CA GLY A 198 -12.24 33.06 -17.28
C GLY A 198 -12.20 31.99 -16.17
N PHE A 199 -13.28 31.24 -15.98
CA PHE A 199 -13.38 30.16 -14.99
C PHE A 199 -12.46 28.96 -15.26
N GLY A 200 -11.77 28.92 -16.41
CA GLY A 200 -10.76 27.92 -16.75
C GLY A 200 -9.33 28.33 -16.41
N PHE A 201 -9.11 29.51 -15.81
CA PHE A 201 -7.79 30.01 -15.45
C PHE A 201 -7.12 29.15 -14.36
N ARG A 202 -5.87 28.76 -14.59
CA ARG A 202 -5.04 28.01 -13.65
C ARG A 202 -3.65 28.60 -13.57
N VAL A 203 -3.13 28.65 -12.36
CA VAL A 203 -1.72 28.96 -12.10
C VAL A 203 -0.94 27.65 -12.09
N VAL A 204 0.13 27.59 -12.87
CA VAL A 204 1.05 26.46 -12.91
C VAL A 204 2.44 26.95 -12.53
N ALA A 205 3.05 26.30 -11.54
CA ALA A 205 4.44 26.53 -11.17
C ALA A 205 5.35 25.72 -12.12
N VAL A 206 6.16 26.40 -12.91
CA VAL A 206 7.11 25.77 -13.85
C VAL A 206 8.55 26.02 -13.44
N ASP A 207 9.43 25.14 -13.90
CA ASP A 207 10.88 25.26 -13.73
C ASP A 207 11.39 26.64 -14.20
N PRO A 208 12.39 27.25 -13.55
CA PRO A 208 12.93 28.55 -13.95
C PRO A 208 13.45 28.58 -15.39
N ASN A 209 13.97 27.45 -15.88
CA ASN A 209 14.45 27.28 -17.25
C ASN A 209 13.35 26.85 -18.22
N PHE A 210 12.09 26.75 -17.77
CA PHE A 210 10.97 26.45 -18.64
C PHE A 210 10.83 27.52 -19.71
N ARG A 211 10.98 27.11 -20.98
CA ARG A 211 10.70 27.96 -22.13
C ARG A 211 9.36 27.57 -22.71
N LYS A 212 8.38 28.47 -22.58
CA LYS A 212 7.10 28.32 -23.26
C LYS A 212 7.35 28.33 -24.76
N LEU A 213 6.86 27.32 -25.46
CA LEU A 213 6.89 27.34 -26.92
C LEU A 213 5.81 28.26 -27.46
N HIS A 214 6.19 29.11 -28.40
CA HIS A 214 5.26 30.01 -29.09
C HIS A 214 4.56 29.28 -30.21
N ALA A 215 3.23 29.38 -30.25
CA ALA A 215 2.40 28.72 -31.25
C ALA A 215 2.84 29.09 -32.68
N ASP A 216 3.12 30.36 -32.94
CA ASP A 216 3.54 30.84 -34.27
C ASP A 216 4.85 30.19 -34.73
N GLY A 217 5.79 29.99 -33.80
CA GLY A 217 7.06 29.32 -34.08
C GLY A 217 6.86 27.84 -34.39
N ILE A 218 6.01 27.15 -33.63
CA ILE A 218 5.65 25.74 -33.89
C ILE A 218 4.96 25.61 -35.24
N VAL A 219 3.94 26.44 -35.52
CA VAL A 219 3.15 26.39 -36.75
C VAL A 219 4.03 26.69 -37.97
N SER A 220 4.90 27.70 -37.90
CA SER A 220 5.87 27.98 -38.97
C SER A 220 6.85 26.83 -39.19
N ALA A 221 7.39 26.23 -38.13
CA ALA A 221 8.31 25.09 -38.26
C ALA A 221 7.60 23.85 -38.85
N TYR A 222 6.38 23.58 -38.39
CA TYR A 222 5.55 22.45 -38.82
C TYR A 222 5.17 22.56 -40.31
N THR A 223 4.76 23.76 -40.75
CA THR A 223 4.36 24.01 -42.14
C THR A 223 5.55 23.90 -43.11
N LYS A 224 6.74 24.38 -42.72
CA LYS A 224 7.96 24.33 -43.54
C LYS A 224 8.63 22.95 -43.61
N ALA A 225 8.36 22.06 -42.65
CA ALA A 225 8.98 20.74 -42.60
C ALA A 225 8.41 19.79 -43.67
N LYS A 226 9.30 19.13 -44.43
CA LYS A 226 8.95 18.11 -45.44
C LYS A 226 8.59 16.75 -44.82
N SER A 227 9.20 16.43 -43.69
CA SER A 227 8.91 15.25 -42.86
C SER A 227 8.70 15.71 -41.42
N ARG A 228 7.69 15.16 -40.74
CA ARG A 228 7.22 15.69 -39.44
C ARG A 228 7.24 14.60 -38.38
N ALA A 229 7.91 14.86 -37.27
CA ALA A 229 7.86 14.06 -36.06
C ALA A 229 7.55 14.98 -34.88
N ILE A 230 6.55 14.62 -34.08
CA ILE A 230 6.19 15.32 -32.85
C ILE A 230 6.49 14.38 -31.70
N LEU A 231 7.38 14.80 -30.81
CA LEU A 231 7.76 14.05 -29.62
C LEU A 231 7.14 14.73 -28.41
N LEU A 232 6.34 13.98 -27.67
CA LEU A 232 5.70 14.43 -26.44
C LEU A 232 6.39 13.76 -25.27
N ASP A 233 7.04 14.55 -24.42
CA ASP A 233 7.64 14.06 -23.20
C ASP A 233 6.62 14.16 -22.05
N TYR A 234 6.41 13.05 -21.35
CA TYR A 234 5.64 13.00 -20.12
C TYR A 234 6.60 12.74 -18.97
N ASP A 235 6.73 13.74 -18.09
CA ASP A 235 7.49 13.65 -16.84
C ASP A 235 8.96 13.18 -16.98
N GLY A 236 9.64 13.56 -18.07
CA GLY A 236 11.06 13.25 -18.28
C GLY A 236 11.35 11.86 -18.85
N THR A 237 10.36 11.18 -19.42
CA THR A 237 10.51 9.87 -20.07
C THR A 237 11.46 9.91 -21.28
N LEU A 238 11.57 11.05 -21.97
CA LEU A 238 12.39 11.20 -23.18
C LEU A 238 13.78 11.84 -22.94
N VAL A 239 14.06 12.40 -21.77
CA VAL A 239 15.36 13.04 -21.48
C VAL A 239 15.80 12.81 -20.02
N PRO A 240 17.01 12.26 -19.77
CA PRO A 240 17.56 12.21 -18.41
C PRO A 240 17.76 13.63 -17.85
N GLN A 241 17.42 13.86 -16.59
CA GLN A 241 17.51 15.18 -15.91
C GLN A 241 18.91 15.83 -15.96
N ILE A 242 19.95 15.10 -16.34
CA ILE A 242 21.37 15.49 -16.26
C ILE A 242 21.92 15.99 -17.62
N SER A 243 21.17 15.85 -18.73
CA SER A 243 21.71 15.96 -20.09
C SER A 243 21.43 17.29 -20.82
N ILE A 244 21.37 18.42 -20.13
CA ILE A 244 21.23 19.73 -20.82
C ILE A 244 22.61 20.24 -21.25
N ASN A 245 23.10 19.77 -22.40
CA ASN A 245 24.26 20.35 -23.09
C ASN A 245 23.78 21.24 -24.26
N LYS A 246 24.15 22.52 -24.25
CA LYS A 246 23.69 23.58 -25.17
C LYS A 246 24.59 23.72 -26.42
N PHE A 247 24.90 22.64 -27.12
CA PHE A 247 25.54 22.75 -28.44
C PHE A 247 24.60 22.28 -29.56
N ILE A 248 24.22 23.25 -30.38
CA ILE A 248 23.26 23.20 -31.48
C ILE A 248 23.82 22.36 -32.64
N GLY A 249 22.97 21.52 -33.24
CA GLY A 249 23.30 20.83 -34.50
C GLY A 249 22.16 20.06 -35.18
N SER A 250 21.04 19.75 -34.49
CA SER A 250 19.86 19.16 -35.13
C SER A 250 18.60 19.67 -34.45
N PHE A 251 17.57 19.98 -35.23
CA PHE A 251 16.33 20.61 -34.77
C PHE A 251 15.49 19.61 -33.95
N PHE A 252 15.73 19.56 -32.63
CA PHE A 252 14.88 18.85 -31.67
C PHE A 252 13.94 19.84 -30.97
N MET A 253 12.69 19.91 -31.41
CA MET A 253 11.66 20.69 -30.72
C MET A 253 11.15 19.90 -29.50
N HIS A 254 11.52 20.36 -28.30
CA HIS A 254 11.03 19.79 -27.04
C HIS A 254 9.71 20.46 -26.67
N LEU A 255 8.59 19.78 -26.93
CA LEU A 255 7.25 20.22 -26.56
C LEU A 255 6.88 19.65 -25.18
N LYS A 256 6.95 20.47 -24.13
CA LYS A 256 6.32 20.14 -22.84
C LYS A 256 4.82 20.41 -22.93
N ILE A 257 4.02 19.39 -23.19
CA ILE A 257 2.56 19.46 -23.04
C ILE A 257 2.18 18.93 -21.66
N ALA A 258 1.52 19.75 -20.85
CA ALA A 258 0.78 19.27 -19.69
C ALA A 258 -0.57 18.74 -20.18
N ILE A 259 -0.70 17.41 -20.30
CA ILE A 259 -2.00 16.76 -20.52
C ILE A 259 -2.62 16.47 -19.15
N LYS A 260 -3.76 17.10 -18.87
CA LYS A 260 -4.58 16.77 -17.71
C LYS A 260 -5.44 15.56 -18.06
N SER A 261 -5.15 14.41 -17.46
CA SER A 261 -6.10 13.30 -17.40
C SER A 261 -7.26 13.70 -16.49
N GLN A 262 -8.49 13.68 -17.02
CA GLN A 262 -9.69 13.50 -16.23
C GLN A 262 -9.97 12.00 -16.18
N PHE A 263 -9.67 11.39 -15.04
CA PHE A 263 -10.44 10.30 -14.42
C PHE A 263 -10.30 10.45 -12.91
#